data_AF-A0A1Y2B4Y2-F1
#
_entry.id   AF-A0A1Y2B4Y2-F1
#
_cell.length_a   1.000
_cell.length_b   1.000
_cell.length_c   1.000
_cell.angle_alpha   90.00
_cell.angle_beta   90.00
_cell.angle_gamma   90.00
#
_symmetry.space_group_name_H-M   'P 1'
#
loop_
_entity.id
_entity.type
_entity.pdbx_description
1 polymer ?
#
loop_
_entity_poly.entity_id
_entity_poly.type
_entity_poly.pdbx_seq_one_letter_code
_entity_poly.pdbx_strand_id
1 'polypeptide(L)'
;MALKVTTNDDEQCALYYNRARKALLRSDVRPSLDLIIAYNCIYDHGRATSQVLISEQFLRRSIEMVIELKLDVDPDDSPWLNHLTPREKEDRRRIFWSSYDLYAWQLSVSPFPLVMNISGNGVKPPRQVYDPHPVFDEAHAYKERCEQKVVLGSIKNHYSTPHPRYTTFFPLREQHPSNFSYTLSNHHFNQATSSTLTTQNSSPHKTKSASLPKYPT
;
A
#
# COMPACT_ATOMS: atom_id res chain seq x y z
N MET A 1 8.54 1.31 32.31
CA MET A 1 7.66 1.97 31.31
C MET A 1 8.42 3.20 30.82
N ALA A 2 9.07 3.11 29.66
CA ALA A 2 9.90 4.21 29.15
C ALA A 2 9.00 5.23 28.43
N LEU A 3 9.12 6.51 28.81
CA LEU A 3 8.51 7.63 28.08
C LEU A 3 9.13 7.70 26.68
N LYS A 4 8.34 7.40 25.64
CA LYS A 4 8.74 7.71 24.26
C LYS A 4 8.78 9.22 24.13
N VAL A 5 9.98 9.78 24.06
CA VAL A 5 10.18 11.14 23.55
C VAL A 5 9.78 11.08 22.08
N THR A 6 8.60 11.60 21.77
CA THR A 6 8.17 11.80 20.38
C THR A 6 9.00 12.94 19.81
N THR A 7 9.71 12.67 18.73
CA THR A 7 10.48 13.69 18.02
C THR A 7 9.53 14.53 17.16
N ASN A 8 9.91 15.76 16.80
CA ASN A 8 9.16 16.59 15.85
C ASN A 8 8.91 15.85 14.51
N ASP A 9 9.82 14.96 14.14
CA ASP A 9 9.75 14.16 12.92
C ASP A 9 8.59 13.14 12.96
N ASP A 10 8.29 12.58 14.13
CA ASP A 10 7.18 11.63 14.31
C ASP A 10 5.82 12.30 14.08
N GLU A 11 5.65 13.53 14.56
CA GLU A 11 4.43 14.32 14.36
C GLU A 11 4.22 14.66 12.89
N GLN A 12 5.27 15.12 12.20
CA GLN A 12 5.21 15.40 10.77
C GLN A 12 4.88 14.13 9.95
N CYS A 13 5.49 12.99 10.30
CA CYS A 13 5.23 11.71 9.67
C CYS A 13 3.74 11.32 9.80
N ALA A 14 3.18 11.45 11.01
CA ALA A 14 1.76 11.18 11.25
C ALA A 14 0.83 12.14 10.47
N LEU A 15 1.21 13.41 10.31
CA LEU A 15 0.45 14.37 9.49
C LEU A 15 0.44 13.98 8.01
N TYR A 16 1.60 13.64 7.44
CA TYR A 16 1.69 13.21 6.03
C TYR A 16 0.94 11.91 5.79
N TYR A 17 1.08 10.93 6.69
CA TYR A 17 0.33 9.68 6.64
C TYR A 17 -1.18 9.93 6.61
N ASN A 18 -1.70 10.73 7.54
CA ASN A 18 -3.13 11.04 7.60
C ASN A 18 -3.62 11.77 6.36
N ARG A 19 -2.81 12.67 5.78
CA ARG A 19 -3.12 13.37 4.54
C ARG A 19 -3.18 12.41 3.35
N ALA A 20 -2.17 11.56 3.18
CA ALA A 20 -2.11 10.57 2.10
C ALA A 20 -3.28 9.59 2.19
N ARG A 21 -3.58 9.10 3.40
CA ARG A 21 -4.71 8.21 3.68
C ARG A 21 -6.05 8.84 3.27
N LYS A 22 -6.29 10.08 3.70
CA LYS A 22 -7.52 10.81 3.36
C LYS A 22 -7.63 11.09 1.85
N ALA A 23 -6.52 11.37 1.18
CA ALA A 23 -6.51 11.60 -0.26
C ALA A 23 -6.92 10.34 -1.03
N LEU A 24 -6.29 9.19 -0.73
CA LEU A 24 -6.62 7.93 -1.39
C LEU A 24 -8.06 7.47 -1.14
N LEU A 25 -8.59 7.67 0.07
CA LEU A 25 -9.98 7.30 0.38
C LEU A 25 -11.03 8.15 -0.34
N ARG A 26 -10.67 9.33 -0.82
CA ARG A 26 -11.59 10.27 -1.49
C ARG A 26 -11.44 10.32 -3.00
N SER A 27 -10.41 9.68 -3.53
CA SER A 27 -10.06 9.79 -4.93
C SER A 27 -10.59 8.57 -5.68
N ASP A 28 -11.26 8.80 -6.80
CA ASP A 28 -11.55 7.74 -7.78
C ASP A 28 -10.30 7.52 -8.61
N VAL A 29 -9.45 6.59 -8.18
CA VAL A 29 -8.12 6.37 -8.76
C VAL A 29 -8.12 5.17 -9.69
N ARG A 30 -7.63 5.38 -10.90
CA ARG A 30 -7.30 4.31 -11.83
C ARG A 30 -6.05 3.58 -11.36
N PRO A 31 -6.02 2.24 -11.31
CA PRO A 31 -4.83 1.49 -10.91
C PRO A 31 -3.58 1.87 -11.71
N SER A 32 -2.48 2.04 -11.00
CA SER A 32 -1.16 2.33 -11.53
C SER A 32 -0.08 1.74 -10.63
N LEU A 33 1.14 1.64 -11.16
CA LEU A 33 2.31 1.19 -10.40
C LEU A 33 2.59 2.11 -9.19
N ASP A 34 2.51 3.43 -9.38
CA ASP A 34 2.73 4.41 -8.31
C ASP A 34 1.69 4.29 -7.19
N LEU A 35 0.44 4.00 -7.53
CA LEU A 35 -0.60 3.80 -6.52
C LEU A 35 -0.33 2.55 -5.70
N ILE A 36 0.07 1.44 -6.32
CA ILE A 36 0.44 0.22 -5.57
C ILE A 36 1.54 0.55 -4.55
N ILE A 37 2.56 1.30 -4.96
CA ILE A 37 3.63 1.75 -4.06
C ILE A 37 3.05 2.60 -2.93
N ALA A 38 2.20 3.59 -3.23
CA ALA A 38 1.59 4.46 -2.22
C ALA A 38 0.73 3.66 -1.21
N TYR A 39 -0.09 2.73 -1.69
CA TYR A 39 -0.89 1.85 -0.83
C TYR A 39 0.00 0.96 0.06
N ASN A 40 1.08 0.39 -0.50
CA ASN A 40 2.06 -0.40 0.25
C ASN A 40 2.74 0.43 1.34
N CYS A 41 3.16 1.67 1.04
CA CYS A 41 3.78 2.56 2.02
C CYS A 41 2.82 2.93 3.17
N ILE A 42 1.54 3.18 2.86
CA ILE A 42 0.52 3.46 3.88
C ILE A 42 0.25 2.22 4.73
N TYR A 43 0.17 1.04 4.12
CA TYR A 43 0.03 -0.20 4.85
C TYR A 43 1.21 -0.40 5.81
N ASP A 44 2.44 -0.23 5.32
CA ASP A 44 3.66 -0.45 6.10
C ASP A 44 3.79 0.56 7.26
N HIS A 45 3.47 1.83 7.03
CA HIS A 45 3.43 2.82 8.10
C HIS A 45 2.33 2.51 9.14
N GLY A 46 1.13 2.13 8.69
CA GLY A 46 0.05 1.75 9.60
C GLY A 46 0.42 0.51 10.43
N ARG A 47 1.15 -0.43 9.84
CA ARG A 47 1.72 -1.60 10.52
C ARG A 47 2.75 -1.18 11.57
N ALA A 48 3.70 -0.31 11.22
CA ALA A 48 4.74 0.19 12.13
C ALA A 48 4.18 0.98 13.33
N THR A 49 3.00 1.58 13.18
CA THR A 49 2.31 2.37 14.21
C THR A 49 1.18 1.61 14.91
N SER A 50 1.10 0.28 14.76
CA SER A 50 0.08 -0.59 15.35
C SER A 50 -1.37 -0.27 14.95
N GLN A 51 -1.58 0.41 13.82
CA GLN A 51 -2.89 0.67 13.21
C GLN A 51 -3.27 -0.41 12.19
N VAL A 52 -3.06 -1.69 12.53
CA VAL A 52 -3.14 -2.82 11.58
C VAL A 52 -4.51 -2.95 10.92
N LEU A 53 -5.60 -2.80 11.69
CA LEU A 53 -6.96 -2.92 11.15
C LEU A 53 -7.27 -1.87 10.08
N ILE A 54 -6.81 -0.63 10.30
CA ILE A 54 -7.02 0.47 9.35
C ILE A 54 -6.09 0.30 8.16
N SER A 55 -4.88 -0.20 8.37
CA SER A 55 -3.88 -0.34 7.32
C SER A 55 -4.20 -1.50 6.37
N GLU A 56 -4.86 -2.56 6.85
CA GLU A 56 -5.19 -3.75 6.05
C GLU A 56 -6.00 -3.44 4.78
N GLN A 57 -6.94 -2.49 4.83
CA GLN A 57 -7.72 -2.10 3.65
C GLN A 57 -6.82 -1.55 2.52
N PHE A 58 -5.69 -0.93 2.86
CA PHE A 58 -4.73 -0.42 1.89
C PHE A 58 -3.92 -1.55 1.26
N LEU A 59 -3.53 -2.56 2.05
CA LEU A 59 -2.90 -3.77 1.51
C LEU A 59 -3.86 -4.54 0.60
N ARG A 60 -5.11 -4.74 1.03
CA ARG A 60 -6.13 -5.37 0.19
C ARG A 60 -6.25 -4.67 -1.16
N ARG A 61 -6.36 -3.33 -1.14
CA ARG A 61 -6.45 -2.55 -2.37
C ARG A 61 -5.18 -2.64 -3.23
N SER A 62 -3.98 -2.66 -2.63
CA SER A 62 -2.75 -2.82 -3.41
C SER A 62 -2.68 -4.18 -4.10
N ILE A 63 -3.08 -5.26 -3.42
CA ILE A 63 -3.11 -6.61 -4.01
C ILE A 63 -4.18 -6.74 -5.09
N GLU A 64 -5.36 -6.12 -4.91
CA GLU A 64 -6.36 -6.04 -5.99
C GLU A 64 -5.78 -5.35 -7.24
N MET A 65 -5.07 -4.24 -7.06
CA MET A 65 -4.43 -3.53 -8.18
C MET A 65 -3.30 -4.34 -8.82
N VAL A 66 -2.54 -5.11 -8.04
CA VAL A 66 -1.52 -6.04 -8.55
C VAL A 66 -2.15 -7.07 -9.50
N ILE A 67 -3.29 -7.65 -9.11
CA ILE A 67 -4.04 -8.62 -9.93
C ILE A 67 -4.65 -7.91 -11.15
N GLU A 68 -5.27 -6.73 -10.97
CA GLU A 68 -5.91 -5.97 -12.04
C GLU A 68 -4.91 -5.56 -13.14
N LEU A 69 -3.70 -5.17 -12.75
CA LEU A 69 -2.60 -4.84 -13.67
C LEU A 69 -1.82 -6.06 -14.17
N LYS A 70 -2.23 -7.27 -13.78
CA LYS A 70 -1.58 -8.56 -14.11
C LYS A 70 -0.09 -8.58 -13.79
N LEU A 71 0.28 -8.06 -12.63
CA LEU A 71 1.69 -8.08 -12.18
C LEU A 71 2.11 -9.44 -11.60
N ASP A 72 1.15 -10.34 -11.38
CA ASP A 72 1.35 -11.75 -11.01
C ASP A 72 1.74 -12.64 -12.20
N VAL A 73 1.92 -12.05 -13.39
CA VAL A 73 2.50 -12.68 -14.59
C VAL A 73 3.80 -11.96 -14.93
N ASP A 74 4.87 -12.71 -15.19
CA ASP A 74 6.16 -12.12 -15.52
C ASP A 74 6.05 -11.24 -16.78
N PRO A 75 6.63 -10.02 -16.76
CA PRO A 75 6.58 -9.14 -17.92
C PRO A 75 7.39 -9.63 -19.12
N ASP A 76 8.30 -10.60 -18.96
CA ASP A 76 8.94 -11.28 -20.10
C ASP A 76 7.99 -12.27 -20.80
N ASP A 77 6.95 -12.75 -20.10
CA ASP A 77 6.02 -13.77 -20.58
C ASP A 77 4.69 -13.14 -21.07
N SER A 78 4.61 -11.80 -21.07
CA SER A 78 3.42 -11.02 -21.41
C SER A 78 3.57 -10.29 -22.75
N PRO A 79 2.98 -10.78 -23.87
CA PRO A 79 3.19 -10.20 -25.20
C PRO A 79 2.81 -8.71 -25.32
N TRP A 80 1.80 -8.26 -24.55
CA TRP A 80 1.38 -6.85 -24.53
C TRP A 80 2.39 -5.91 -23.85
N LEU A 81 3.41 -6.44 -23.19
CA LEU A 81 4.49 -5.70 -22.52
C LEU A 81 5.83 -5.79 -23.26
N ASN A 82 5.85 -6.30 -24.50
CA ASN A 82 7.08 -6.40 -25.31
C ASN A 82 7.72 -5.04 -25.63
N HIS A 83 6.95 -3.96 -25.54
CA HIS A 83 7.43 -2.59 -25.75
C HIS A 83 8.19 -2.03 -24.56
N LEU A 84 8.15 -2.67 -23.39
CA LEU A 84 8.84 -2.21 -22.19
C LEU A 84 10.34 -2.49 -22.24
N THR A 85 11.11 -1.54 -21.76
CA THR A 85 12.56 -1.68 -21.54
C THR A 85 12.86 -2.72 -20.44
N PRO A 86 14.08 -3.30 -20.41
CA PRO A 86 14.48 -4.21 -19.34
C PRO A 86 14.30 -3.62 -17.93
N ARG A 87 14.54 -2.32 -17.78
CA ARG A 87 14.34 -1.57 -16.52
C ARG A 87 12.88 -1.53 -16.10
N GLU A 88 11.97 -1.13 -17.00
CA GLU A 88 10.54 -1.07 -16.70
C GLU A 88 9.94 -2.45 -16.38
N LYS A 89 10.41 -3.50 -17.07
CA LYS A 89 10.03 -4.88 -16.73
C LYS A 89 10.48 -5.24 -15.32
N GLU A 90 11.68 -4.84 -14.93
CA GLU A 90 12.21 -5.09 -13.59
C GLU A 90 11.49 -4.29 -12.50
N ASP A 91 11.13 -3.03 -12.76
CA ASP A 91 10.28 -2.24 -11.88
C ASP A 91 8.97 -2.97 -11.56
N ARG A 92 8.32 -3.55 -12.58
CA ARG A 92 7.10 -4.34 -12.40
C ARG A 92 7.31 -5.58 -11.52
N ARG A 93 8.41 -6.33 -11.74
CA ARG A 93 8.75 -7.49 -10.87
C ARG A 93 8.95 -7.05 -9.43
N ARG A 94 9.66 -5.95 -9.20
CA ARG A 94 9.95 -5.45 -7.85
C ARG A 94 8.69 -4.98 -7.14
N ILE A 95 7.80 -4.28 -7.84
CA ILE A 95 6.50 -3.87 -7.29
C ILE A 95 5.66 -5.09 -6.93
N PHE A 96 5.61 -6.12 -7.79
CA PHE A 96 4.95 -7.39 -7.46
C PHE A 96 5.53 -7.99 -6.18
N TRP A 97 6.85 -8.22 -6.13
CA TRP A 97 7.50 -8.88 -5.00
C TRP A 97 7.42 -8.07 -3.70
N SER A 98 7.49 -6.75 -3.75
CA SER A 98 7.28 -5.88 -2.57
C SER A 98 5.85 -6.00 -2.04
N SER A 99 4.85 -5.98 -2.93
CA SER A 99 3.44 -6.14 -2.54
C SER A 99 3.17 -7.54 -1.98
N TYR A 100 3.71 -8.56 -2.64
CA TYR A 100 3.58 -9.96 -2.24
C TYR A 100 4.28 -10.27 -0.92
N ASP A 101 5.43 -9.64 -0.61
CA ASP A 101 6.10 -9.77 0.69
C ASP A 101 5.24 -9.24 1.86
N LEU A 102 4.57 -8.10 1.65
CA LEU A 102 3.62 -7.52 2.61
C LEU A 102 2.39 -8.42 2.81
N TYR A 103 1.85 -8.94 1.71
CA TYR A 103 0.76 -9.92 1.75
C TYR A 103 1.16 -11.21 2.50
N ALA A 104 2.30 -11.80 2.16
CA ALA A 104 2.81 -13.01 2.78
C ALA A 104 3.10 -12.80 4.28
N TRP A 105 3.58 -11.61 4.66
CA TRP A 105 3.73 -11.23 6.06
C TRP A 105 2.37 -11.15 6.77
N GLN A 106 1.38 -10.45 6.20
CA GLN A 106 0.03 -10.36 6.79
C GLN A 106 -0.58 -11.76 6.98
N LEU A 107 -0.44 -12.62 5.98
CA LEU A 107 -0.89 -14.01 6.03
C LEU A 107 -0.22 -14.78 7.19
N SER A 108 1.08 -14.57 7.39
CA SER A 108 1.86 -15.30 8.40
C SER A 108 1.61 -14.83 9.83
N VAL A 109 1.28 -13.56 10.06
CA VAL A 109 1.11 -13.02 11.42
C VAL A 109 -0.34 -12.79 11.85
N SER A 110 -1.27 -12.53 10.93
CA SER A 110 -2.65 -12.17 11.31
C SER A 110 -3.45 -13.38 11.82
N PRO A 111 -4.19 -13.29 12.94
CA PRO A 111 -5.14 -14.33 13.34
C PRO A 111 -6.34 -14.43 12.39
N PHE A 112 -6.65 -13.34 11.67
CA PHE A 112 -7.69 -13.26 10.64
C PHE A 112 -7.01 -12.89 9.33
N PRO A 113 -6.37 -13.86 8.65
CA PRO A 113 -5.57 -13.59 7.47
C PRO A 113 -6.40 -13.01 6.32
N LEU A 114 -5.83 -12.03 5.63
CA LEU A 114 -6.28 -11.63 4.30
C LEU A 114 -5.95 -12.78 3.33
N VAL A 115 -6.97 -13.45 2.79
CA VAL A 115 -6.81 -14.52 1.79
C VAL A 115 -7.23 -13.97 0.43
N MET A 116 -6.28 -13.96 -0.52
CA MET A 116 -6.49 -13.50 -1.89
C MET A 116 -5.88 -14.49 -2.88
N ASN A 117 -6.47 -14.58 -4.09
CA ASN A 117 -5.98 -15.47 -5.14
C ASN A 117 -4.79 -14.82 -5.86
N ILE A 118 -3.62 -14.85 -5.24
CA ILE A 118 -2.35 -14.34 -5.77
C ILE A 118 -1.25 -15.36 -5.53
N SER A 119 -0.34 -15.52 -6.50
CA SER A 119 0.76 -16.47 -6.43
C SER A 119 2.07 -15.86 -6.94
N GLY A 120 3.18 -16.15 -6.28
CA GLY A 120 4.53 -15.81 -6.74
C GLY A 120 5.08 -16.71 -7.86
N ASN A 121 4.39 -17.79 -8.21
CA ASN A 121 4.92 -18.78 -9.16
C ASN A 121 5.01 -18.26 -10.60
N GLY A 122 4.16 -17.29 -10.95
CA GLY A 122 4.10 -16.70 -12.29
C GLY A 122 5.12 -15.59 -12.56
N VAL A 123 5.94 -15.22 -11.56
CA VAL A 123 6.87 -14.08 -11.66
C VAL A 123 8.29 -14.55 -11.37
N LYS A 124 9.26 -14.15 -12.20
CA LYS A 124 10.69 -14.45 -11.98
C LYS A 124 11.20 -13.64 -10.79
N PRO A 125 12.20 -14.13 -10.05
CA PRO A 125 12.79 -13.37 -8.95
C PRO A 125 13.41 -12.04 -9.44
N PRO A 126 13.50 -11.00 -8.59
CA PRO A 126 14.15 -9.76 -8.96
C PRO A 126 15.61 -10.00 -9.36
N ARG A 127 16.05 -9.35 -10.44
CA ARG A 127 17.39 -9.52 -11.02
C ARG A 127 18.11 -8.17 -11.18
N GLN A 128 19.42 -8.27 -11.38
CA GLN A 128 20.24 -7.13 -11.72
C GLN A 128 19.86 -6.58 -13.11
N VAL A 129 19.75 -5.25 -13.23
CA VAL A 129 19.59 -4.55 -14.51
C VAL A 129 20.61 -3.41 -14.62
N TYR A 130 21.09 -3.16 -15.84
CA TYR A 130 22.07 -2.12 -16.16
C TYR A 130 21.46 -1.09 -17.11
N ASP A 131 21.69 0.20 -16.85
CA ASP A 131 21.27 1.33 -17.71
C ASP A 131 22.04 2.64 -17.38
N PRO A 132 23.22 2.91 -17.97
CA PRO A 132 24.25 1.95 -18.38
C PRO A 132 25.00 1.32 -17.19
N HIS A 133 24.78 1.84 -15.98
CA HIS A 133 25.33 1.34 -14.72
C HIS A 133 24.29 0.45 -14.00
N PRO A 134 24.70 -0.33 -12.97
CA PRO A 134 23.77 -1.02 -12.09
C PRO A 134 22.63 -0.11 -11.59
N VAL A 135 21.38 -0.40 -11.96
CA VAL A 135 20.20 0.31 -11.46
C VAL A 135 19.57 -0.42 -10.28
N PHE A 136 19.56 -1.75 -10.36
CA PHE A 136 18.94 -2.60 -9.36
C PHE A 136 19.86 -3.73 -8.95
N ASP A 137 20.02 -3.98 -7.66
CA ASP A 137 20.84 -5.10 -7.18
C ASP A 137 20.13 -6.46 -7.35
N GLU A 138 20.92 -7.52 -7.50
CA GLU A 138 20.42 -8.88 -7.45
C GLU A 138 19.76 -9.18 -6.09
N ALA A 139 18.54 -9.71 -6.12
CA ALA A 139 17.76 -10.00 -4.92
C ALA A 139 16.98 -11.31 -5.03
N HIS A 140 17.63 -12.39 -5.47
CA HIS A 140 16.99 -13.70 -5.64
C HIS A 140 16.30 -14.21 -4.36
N ALA A 141 16.91 -13.97 -3.19
CA ALA A 141 16.39 -14.38 -1.89
C ALA A 141 15.03 -13.74 -1.52
N TYR A 142 14.60 -12.69 -2.25
CA TYR A 142 13.31 -12.05 -2.00
C TYR A 142 12.14 -13.00 -2.27
N LYS A 143 12.24 -13.80 -3.34
CA LYS A 143 11.23 -14.82 -3.70
C LYS A 143 11.12 -15.89 -2.62
N GLU A 144 12.25 -16.49 -2.26
CA GLU A 144 12.33 -17.57 -1.27
C GLU A 144 11.77 -17.12 0.09
N ARG A 145 12.10 -15.90 0.52
CA ARG A 145 11.58 -15.33 1.77
C ARG A 145 10.06 -15.16 1.74
N CYS A 146 9.49 -14.73 0.62
CA CYS A 146 8.04 -14.62 0.47
C CYS A 146 7.36 -15.99 0.53
N GLU A 147 7.91 -16.98 -0.18
CA GLU A 147 7.40 -18.35 -0.18
C GLU A 147 7.44 -18.98 1.21
N GLN A 148 8.52 -18.78 1.96
CA GLN A 148 8.62 -19.22 3.35
C GLN A 148 7.51 -18.63 4.23
N LYS A 149 7.24 -17.32 4.11
CA LYS A 149 6.15 -16.66 4.85
C LYS A 149 4.78 -17.22 4.47
N VAL A 150 4.54 -17.50 3.19
CA VAL A 150 3.28 -18.10 2.72
C VAL A 150 3.08 -19.49 3.30
N VAL A 151 4.12 -20.33 3.32
CA VAL A 151 4.07 -21.67 3.93
C VAL A 151 3.76 -21.57 5.42
N LEU A 152 4.47 -20.70 6.15
CA LEU A 152 4.22 -20.47 7.58
C LEU A 152 2.78 -20.01 7.84
N GLY A 153 2.28 -19.05 7.07
CA GLY A 153 0.90 -18.57 7.17
C GLY A 153 -0.11 -19.67 6.88
N SER A 154 0.13 -20.50 5.87
CA SER A 154 -0.75 -21.61 5.50
C SER A 154 -0.82 -22.66 6.61
N ILE A 155 0.31 -23.06 7.18
CA ILE A 155 0.39 -23.98 8.32
C ILE A 155 -0.36 -23.40 9.51
N LYS A 156 -0.04 -22.15 9.90
CA LYS A 156 -0.71 -21.48 11.02
C LYS A 156 -2.23 -21.45 10.83
N ASN A 157 -2.70 -21.03 9.65
CA ASN A 157 -4.13 -20.91 9.37
C ASN A 157 -4.82 -22.28 9.43
N HIS A 158 -4.17 -23.33 8.93
CA HIS A 158 -4.68 -24.70 9.02
C HIS A 158 -4.89 -25.16 10.46
N TYR A 159 -3.96 -24.83 11.36
CA TYR A 159 -4.03 -25.23 12.77
C TYR A 159 -4.72 -24.22 13.70
N SER A 160 -5.10 -23.04 13.19
CA SER A 160 -5.78 -22.00 14.00
C SER A 160 -7.26 -22.31 14.22
N THR A 161 -7.87 -23.12 13.36
CA THR A 161 -9.24 -23.60 13.58
C THR A 161 -9.20 -24.88 14.40
N PRO A 162 -9.75 -24.91 15.62
CA PRO A 162 -9.75 -26.12 16.43
C PRO A 162 -10.49 -27.24 15.70
N HIS A 163 -9.90 -28.43 15.68
CA HIS A 163 -10.53 -29.59 15.06
C HIS A 163 -11.91 -29.84 15.71
N PRO A 164 -12.99 -30.14 14.94
CA PRO A 164 -14.36 -30.25 15.45
C PRO A 164 -14.54 -31.16 16.68
N ARG A 165 -13.63 -32.12 16.87
CA ARG A 165 -13.63 -33.05 18.02
C ARG A 165 -13.26 -32.40 19.36
N TYR A 166 -12.60 -31.24 19.35
CA TYR A 166 -12.20 -30.53 20.56
C TYR A 166 -13.14 -29.37 20.91
N THR A 167 -14.01 -28.97 19.98
CA THR A 167 -14.97 -27.88 20.18
C THR A 167 -16.04 -28.23 21.23
N THR A 168 -16.23 -29.52 21.52
CA THR A 168 -17.13 -29.99 22.60
C THR A 168 -16.50 -29.94 23.99
N PHE A 169 -15.17 -30.00 24.11
CA PHE A 169 -14.45 -30.04 25.40
C PHE A 169 -14.13 -28.65 25.94
N PHE A 170 -13.99 -27.67 25.07
CA PHE A 170 -13.93 -26.27 25.44
C PHE A 170 -15.20 -25.61 24.91
N PRO A 171 -16.32 -25.62 25.67
CA PRO A 171 -17.42 -24.74 25.35
C PRO A 171 -16.79 -23.36 25.23
N LEU A 172 -16.79 -22.81 24.00
CA LEU A 172 -16.42 -21.43 23.76
C LEU A 172 -17.26 -20.64 24.76
N ARG A 173 -16.61 -20.16 25.82
CA ARG A 173 -17.22 -19.23 26.76
C ARG A 173 -17.83 -18.18 25.87
N GLU A 174 -19.16 -18.18 25.77
CA GLU A 174 -19.89 -17.32 24.85
C GLU A 174 -19.25 -15.95 24.99
N GLN A 175 -18.48 -15.57 23.97
CA GLN A 175 -17.99 -14.22 23.91
C GLN A 175 -19.26 -13.46 23.66
N HIS A 176 -19.82 -12.97 24.77
CA HIS A 176 -20.93 -12.04 24.83
C HIS A 176 -20.77 -11.16 23.61
N PRO A 177 -21.74 -11.11 22.68
CA PRO A 177 -21.62 -10.30 21.49
C PRO A 177 -21.36 -8.89 21.99
N SER A 178 -20.09 -8.49 22.01
CA SER A 178 -19.74 -7.10 22.13
C SER A 178 -20.34 -6.57 20.86
N ASN A 179 -21.44 -5.85 21.02
CA ASN A 179 -22.04 -5.02 19.99
C ASN A 179 -21.01 -3.93 19.64
N PHE A 180 -19.84 -4.32 19.13
CA PHE A 180 -19.00 -3.52 18.27
C PHE A 180 -19.76 -3.41 16.96
N SER A 181 -20.86 -2.67 17.03
CA SER A 181 -21.38 -1.91 15.92
C SER A 181 -20.21 -1.09 15.41
N TYR A 182 -19.59 -1.54 14.32
CA TYR A 182 -18.78 -0.68 13.47
C TYR A 182 -19.73 0.31 12.80
N THR A 183 -20.29 1.24 13.58
CA THR A 183 -20.68 2.52 13.04
C THR A 183 -19.38 3.17 12.61
N LEU A 184 -19.01 2.98 11.35
CA LEU A 184 -18.25 3.96 10.58
C LEU A 184 -19.05 5.26 10.66
N SER A 185 -18.88 6.01 11.75
CA SER A 185 -19.43 7.35 11.88
C SER A 185 -18.66 8.22 10.90
N ASN A 186 -19.17 8.31 9.67
CA ASN A 186 -18.84 9.34 8.71
C ASN A 186 -19.35 10.75 9.15
N HIS A 187 -19.57 10.98 10.45
CA HIS A 187 -20.12 12.22 10.97
C HIS A 187 -19.05 13.06 11.67
N HIS A 188 -18.88 14.28 11.15
CA HIS A 188 -18.08 15.41 11.66
C HIS A 188 -16.59 15.41 11.35
N PHE A 189 -16.26 15.52 10.06
CA PHE A 189 -15.13 16.36 9.64
C PHE A 189 -15.60 17.37 8.59
N ASN A 190 -16.48 18.27 9.01
CA ASN A 190 -16.77 19.52 8.31
C ASN A 190 -17.26 20.56 9.32
N GLN A 191 -16.64 21.74 9.21
CA GLN A 191 -17.00 23.05 9.79
C GLN A 191 -16.54 23.36 11.22
N ALA A 192 -15.35 23.97 11.33
CA ALA A 192 -15.12 25.18 12.13
C ALA A 192 -13.72 25.77 11.86
N THR A 193 -13.55 26.42 10.71
CA THR A 193 -12.62 27.55 10.58
C THR A 193 -13.34 28.65 9.82
N SER A 194 -14.24 29.34 10.51
CA SER A 194 -14.66 30.68 10.12
C SER A 194 -13.49 31.62 10.39
N SER A 195 -12.58 31.75 9.42
CA SER A 195 -11.71 32.92 9.34
C SER A 195 -12.45 33.99 8.56
N THR A 196 -12.81 35.05 9.29
CA THR A 196 -13.34 36.32 8.81
C THR A 196 -12.37 36.90 7.78
N LEU A 197 -12.66 36.71 6.49
CA LEU A 197 -12.00 37.42 5.40
C LEU A 197 -12.80 38.69 5.12
N THR A 198 -12.37 39.77 5.79
CA THR A 198 -12.77 41.13 5.46
C THR A 198 -12.37 41.42 4.02
N THR A 199 -13.38 41.58 3.16
CA THR A 199 -13.23 42.04 1.79
C THR A 199 -12.83 43.52 1.81
N GLN A 200 -11.63 43.84 1.28
CA GLN A 200 -11.35 45.18 0.77
C GLN A 200 -10.99 45.09 -0.72
N ASN A 201 -11.79 45.84 -1.48
CA ASN A 201 -11.79 46.03 -2.92
C ASN A 201 -10.62 46.91 -3.40
N SER A 202 -10.41 46.86 -4.73
CA SER A 202 -9.65 47.76 -5.62
C SER A 202 -8.13 47.46 -5.71
N SER A 203 -7.46 47.40 -6.86
CA SER A 203 -7.61 48.11 -8.14
C SER A 203 -6.70 47.45 -9.24
N PRO A 204 -6.57 47.97 -10.48
CA PRO A 204 -6.70 47.17 -11.70
C PRO A 204 -5.40 46.75 -12.42
N HIS A 205 -5.60 45.80 -13.33
CA HIS A 205 -4.86 45.47 -14.56
C HIS A 205 -3.71 46.44 -14.98
N LYS A 206 -2.50 45.89 -15.05
CA LYS A 206 -1.48 46.30 -16.04
C LYS A 206 -1.00 45.07 -16.82
N THR A 207 -1.49 44.93 -18.03
CA THR A 207 -0.94 44.07 -19.09
C THR A 207 0.38 44.67 -19.56
N LYS A 208 1.49 43.96 -19.31
CA LYS A 208 2.77 44.21 -19.99
C LYS A 208 2.91 43.19 -21.12
N SER A 209 2.81 43.66 -22.36
CA SER A 209 3.20 42.91 -23.55
C SER A 209 4.72 42.74 -23.56
N ALA A 210 5.21 41.51 -23.52
CA ALA A 210 6.61 41.19 -23.77
C ALA A 210 6.81 41.00 -25.29
N SER A 211 7.66 41.85 -25.87
CA SER A 211 8.14 41.75 -27.24
C SER A 211 9.19 40.64 -27.38
N LEU A 212 9.00 39.75 -28.36
CA LEU A 212 9.97 38.73 -28.77
C LEU A 212 11.23 39.35 -29.40
N PRO A 213 12.44 38.80 -29.14
CA PRO A 213 13.66 39.19 -29.84
C PRO A 213 13.70 38.62 -31.26
N LYS A 214 14.04 39.48 -32.23
CA LYS A 214 14.34 39.10 -33.61
C LYS A 214 15.76 38.53 -33.68
N TYR A 215 15.92 37.36 -34.28
CA TYR A 215 17.23 36.83 -34.65
C TYR A 215 17.69 37.42 -36.00
N PRO A 216 18.97 37.80 -36.15
CA PRO A 216 19.54 38.16 -37.44
C PRO A 216 19.90 36.92 -38.26
N THR A 217 19.61 36.99 -39.56
CA THR A 217 20.13 36.14 -40.64
C THR A 217 21.61 36.39 -40.91
#